data_AF-A0A089PHC6-F1
#
_entry.id   AF-A0A089PHC6-F1
#
_cell.length_a   1.000
_cell.length_b   1.000
_cell.length_c   1.000
_cell.angle_alpha   90.00
_cell.angle_beta   90.00
_cell.angle_gamma   90.00
#
_symmetry.space_group_name_H-M   'P 1'
#
loop_
_entity.id
_entity.type
_entity.pdbx_description
1 polymer ?
#
loop_
_entity_poly.entity_id
_entity_poly.type
_entity_poly.pdbx_seq_one_letter_code
_entity_poly.pdbx_strand_id
1 'polypeptide(L)'
;MLIGRLFASFISIFVKNQIQIYFSSMALFKLDWAFPTQESSFAGGEKFLEYLEAGGPADETEGFKILWRVTNPLNGTGSFVAEATDISKMWEHAAPWIKGFGCMCEVEAVFSDEQFVTTAKKIYAS
;
A
#
# COMPACT_ATOMS: atom_id res chain seq x y z
N MET A 1 51.31 -2.77 4.47
CA MET A 1 50.14 -1.84 4.46
C MET A 1 49.08 -2.22 3.40
N LEU A 2 48.93 -3.52 3.05
CA LEU A 2 47.96 -3.97 2.01
C LEU A 2 46.71 -4.66 2.60
N ILE A 3 46.83 -5.28 3.78
CA ILE A 3 45.78 -6.12 4.39
C ILE A 3 44.58 -5.28 4.88
N GLY A 4 44.81 -4.07 5.38
CA GLY A 4 43.74 -3.18 5.87
C GLY A 4 42.82 -2.63 4.77
N ARG A 5 43.31 -2.47 3.53
CA ARG A 5 42.50 -1.96 2.41
C ARG A 5 41.55 -3.02 1.86
N LEU A 6 41.97 -4.29 1.85
CA LEU A 6 41.10 -5.41 1.46
C LEU A 6 39.98 -5.62 2.50
N PHE A 7 40.29 -5.54 3.80
CA PHE A 7 39.29 -5.69 4.86
C PHE A 7 38.20 -4.61 4.85
N ALA A 8 38.59 -3.35 4.62
CA ALA A 8 37.63 -2.24 4.51
C ALA A 8 36.71 -2.36 3.29
N SER A 9 37.24 -2.87 2.15
CA SER A 9 36.45 -3.09 0.94
C SER A 9 35.45 -4.24 1.11
N PHE A 10 35.83 -5.31 1.81
CA PHE A 10 34.94 -6.43 2.12
C PHE A 10 33.80 -6.02 3.06
N ILE A 11 34.08 -5.24 4.11
CA ILE A 11 33.04 -4.71 5.01
C ILE A 11 32.10 -3.77 4.25
N SER A 12 32.63 -2.89 3.39
CA SER A 12 31.80 -1.99 2.59
C SER A 12 30.89 -2.73 1.61
N ILE A 13 31.36 -3.80 0.96
CA ILE A 13 30.56 -4.62 0.05
C ILE A 13 29.52 -5.43 0.84
N PHE A 14 29.89 -5.99 1.99
CA PHE A 14 28.97 -6.77 2.82
C PHE A 14 27.86 -5.90 3.41
N VAL A 15 28.20 -4.70 3.89
CA VAL A 15 27.22 -3.71 4.37
C VAL A 15 26.35 -3.18 3.23
N LYS A 16 26.91 -2.90 2.04
CA LYS A 16 26.11 -2.52 0.86
C LYS A 16 25.16 -3.64 0.43
N ASN A 17 25.59 -4.90 0.42
CA ASN A 17 24.72 -6.02 0.09
C ASN A 17 23.66 -6.27 1.16
N GLN A 18 23.96 -6.10 2.45
CA GLN A 18 22.96 -6.20 3.52
C GLN A 18 21.94 -5.05 3.42
N ILE A 19 22.38 -3.82 3.11
CA ILE A 19 21.48 -2.66 2.93
C ILE A 19 20.64 -2.80 1.64
N GLN A 20 21.17 -3.40 0.58
CA GLN A 20 20.40 -3.69 -0.65
C GLN A 20 19.31 -4.77 -0.43
N ILE A 21 19.43 -5.59 0.62
CA ILE A 21 18.42 -6.61 1.00
C ILE A 21 17.29 -6.00 1.84
N TYR A 22 17.41 -4.75 2.29
CA TYR A 22 16.34 -3.96 2.92
C TYR A 22 15.69 -2.97 1.94
N PHE A 23 15.51 -3.35 0.68
CA PHE A 23 14.33 -2.85 0.00
C PHE A 23 13.14 -3.35 0.81
N SER A 24 12.43 -2.44 1.48
CA SER A 24 11.15 -2.79 2.10
C SER A 24 10.29 -3.34 0.97
N SER A 25 10.19 -4.67 0.88
CA SER A 25 9.46 -5.31 -0.20
C SER A 25 8.03 -4.85 -0.05
N MET A 26 7.48 -4.17 -1.07
CA MET A 26 6.11 -3.71 -1.00
C MET A 26 5.20 -4.92 -0.82
N ALA A 27 4.31 -4.85 0.15
CA ALA A 27 3.27 -5.83 0.39
C ALA A 27 1.97 -5.35 -0.26
N LEU A 28 1.12 -6.30 -0.64
CA LEU A 28 -0.19 -6.00 -1.16
C LEU A 28 -1.19 -5.88 -0.02
N PHE A 29 -1.95 -4.81 -0.05
CA PHE A 29 -3.05 -4.56 0.86
C PHE A 29 -4.33 -4.29 0.08
N LYS A 30 -5.43 -4.80 0.61
CA LYS A 30 -6.78 -4.42 0.19
C LYS A 30 -7.36 -3.51 1.25
N LEU A 31 -7.96 -2.41 0.82
CA LEU A 31 -8.74 -1.53 1.67
C LEU A 31 -10.18 -1.49 1.16
N ASP A 32 -11.13 -1.84 2.02
CA ASP A 32 -12.55 -1.58 1.81
C ASP A 32 -12.95 -0.35 2.59
N TRP A 33 -13.82 0.47 2.00
CA TRP A 33 -14.32 1.67 2.64
C TRP A 33 -15.83 1.81 2.50
N ALA A 34 -16.43 2.46 3.50
CA ALA A 34 -17.84 2.78 3.53
C ALA A 34 -18.07 4.13 4.22
N PHE A 35 -18.91 4.98 3.62
CA PHE A 35 -19.40 6.18 4.29
C PHE A 35 -20.45 5.81 5.35
N PRO A 36 -20.52 6.55 6.46
CA PRO A 36 -21.46 6.24 7.54
C PRO A 36 -22.91 6.59 7.17
N THR A 37 -23.11 7.56 6.27
CA THR A 37 -24.44 8.00 5.81
C THR A 37 -24.42 8.36 4.32
N GLN A 38 -25.59 8.43 3.69
CA GLN A 38 -25.72 8.86 2.29
C GLN A 38 -25.30 10.33 2.10
N GLU A 39 -25.58 11.21 3.06
CA GLU A 39 -25.15 12.60 3.02
C GLU A 39 -23.62 12.71 3.05
N SER A 40 -22.98 11.90 3.90
CA SER A 40 -21.51 11.80 3.96
C SER A 40 -20.95 11.26 2.64
N SER A 41 -21.64 10.30 2.02
CA SER A 41 -21.28 9.77 0.70
C SER A 41 -21.40 10.80 -0.42
N PHE A 42 -22.44 11.64 -0.41
CA PHE A 42 -22.57 12.71 -1.40
C PHE A 42 -21.47 13.77 -1.24
N ALA A 43 -21.24 14.25 -0.01
CA ALA A 43 -20.21 15.25 0.27
C ALA A 43 -18.78 14.71 -0.01
N GLY A 44 -18.50 13.46 0.39
CA GLY A 44 -17.26 12.78 0.08
C GLY A 44 -17.10 12.52 -1.42
N GLY A 45 -18.19 12.19 -2.12
CA GLY A 45 -18.22 11.96 -3.56
C GLY A 45 -17.84 13.18 -4.39
N GLU A 46 -18.32 14.38 -4.02
CA GLU A 46 -17.91 15.63 -4.67
C GLU A 46 -16.40 15.86 -4.55
N LYS A 47 -15.82 15.67 -3.36
CA LYS A 47 -14.37 15.80 -3.14
C LYS A 47 -13.57 14.68 -3.80
N PHE A 48 -14.14 13.50 -3.89
CA PHE A 48 -13.52 12.39 -4.59
C PHE A 48 -13.50 12.60 -6.12
N LEU A 49 -14.52 13.25 -6.70
CA LEU A 49 -14.51 13.68 -8.10
C LEU A 49 -13.38 14.69 -8.35
N GLU A 50 -13.28 15.76 -7.55
CA GLU A 50 -12.18 16.74 -7.64
C GLU A 50 -10.80 16.06 -7.55
N TYR A 51 -10.66 15.11 -6.63
CA TYR A 51 -9.44 14.33 -6.44
C TYR A 51 -9.05 13.52 -7.69
N LEU A 52 -10.02 12.85 -8.32
CA LEU A 52 -9.80 12.08 -9.54
C LEU A 52 -9.51 12.95 -10.76
N GLU A 53 -10.20 14.09 -10.90
CA GLU A 53 -9.95 15.06 -11.99
C GLU A 53 -8.55 15.68 -11.89
N ALA A 54 -8.00 15.81 -10.68
CA ALA A 54 -6.62 16.19 -10.43
C ALA A 54 -5.60 15.07 -10.71
N GLY A 55 -6.04 13.90 -11.19
CA GLY A 55 -5.19 12.76 -11.51
C GLY A 55 -4.82 11.89 -10.30
N GLY A 56 -5.54 12.00 -9.18
CA GLY A 56 -5.31 11.19 -7.99
C GLY A 56 -3.92 11.42 -7.36
N PRO A 57 -3.59 12.64 -6.91
CA PRO A 57 -2.23 13.01 -6.49
C PRO A 57 -1.66 12.21 -5.30
N ALA A 58 -2.51 11.50 -4.53
CA ALA A 58 -2.09 10.63 -3.43
C ALA A 58 -2.24 9.13 -3.76
N ASP A 59 -2.48 8.78 -5.03
CA ASP A 59 -2.56 7.39 -5.50
C ASP A 59 -1.17 6.77 -5.64
N GLU A 60 -0.13 7.59 -5.82
CA GLU A 60 1.26 7.17 -5.88
C GLU A 60 2.13 8.14 -5.07
N THR A 61 2.70 7.65 -3.98
CA THR A 61 3.61 8.40 -3.10
C THR A 61 4.79 7.50 -2.70
N GLU A 62 5.77 8.03 -1.96
CA GLU A 62 6.90 7.23 -1.52
C GLU A 62 6.44 6.07 -0.63
N GLY A 63 6.65 4.84 -1.13
CA GLY A 63 6.28 3.61 -0.43
C GLY A 63 4.78 3.25 -0.50
N PHE A 64 4.00 3.86 -1.39
CA PHE A 64 2.58 3.56 -1.58
C PHE A 64 2.13 3.75 -3.02
N LYS A 65 1.38 2.78 -3.56
CA LYS A 65 0.78 2.89 -4.89
C LYS A 65 -0.53 2.13 -4.98
N ILE A 66 -1.61 2.80 -5.35
CA ILE A 66 -2.88 2.15 -5.71
C ILE A 66 -2.73 1.49 -7.08
N LEU A 67 -2.97 0.18 -7.12
CA LEU A 67 -2.93 -0.61 -8.35
C LEU A 67 -4.29 -0.65 -9.04
N TRP A 68 -5.36 -0.69 -8.24
CA TRP A 68 -6.72 -0.83 -8.74
C TRP A 68 -7.72 -0.29 -7.73
N ARG A 69 -8.81 0.30 -8.24
CA ARG A 69 -9.90 0.85 -7.43
C ARG A 69 -11.25 0.57 -8.07
N VAL A 70 -12.24 0.30 -7.23
CA VAL A 70 -13.67 0.25 -7.58
C VAL A 70 -14.49 1.10 -6.63
N THR A 71 -15.54 1.71 -7.15
CA THR A 71 -16.46 2.56 -6.39
C THR A 71 -17.90 2.10 -6.62
N ASN A 72 -18.65 2.01 -5.54
CA ASN A 72 -20.10 1.78 -5.54
C ASN A 72 -20.80 3.03 -4.96
N PRO A 73 -21.04 4.06 -5.79
CA PRO A 73 -21.62 5.31 -5.32
C PRO A 73 -23.05 5.16 -4.77
N LEU A 74 -23.81 4.15 -5.23
CA LEU A 74 -25.17 3.93 -4.76
C LEU A 74 -25.25 3.50 -3.30
N ASN A 75 -24.26 2.73 -2.84
CA ASN A 75 -24.19 2.27 -1.46
C ASN A 75 -23.19 3.09 -0.61
N GLY A 76 -22.52 4.07 -1.22
CA GLY A 76 -21.46 4.83 -0.56
C GLY A 76 -20.30 3.96 -0.10
N THR A 77 -19.92 2.96 -0.90
CA THR A 77 -18.81 2.05 -0.58
C THR A 77 -17.84 1.92 -1.74
N GLY A 78 -16.69 1.31 -1.48
CA GLY A 78 -15.74 0.94 -2.52
C GLY A 78 -14.56 0.20 -1.95
N SER A 79 -13.65 -0.15 -2.84
CA SER A 79 -12.45 -0.90 -2.47
C SER A 79 -11.28 -0.47 -3.35
N PHE A 80 -10.06 -0.60 -2.82
CA PHE A 80 -8.86 -0.54 -3.64
C PHE A 80 -7.83 -1.55 -3.19
N VAL A 81 -6.93 -1.90 -4.11
CA VAL A 81 -5.72 -2.69 -3.84
C VAL A 81 -4.53 -1.79 -4.05
N ALA A 82 -3.60 -1.80 -3.10
CA ALA A 82 -2.38 -1.02 -3.15
C ALA A 82 -1.16 -1.86 -2.78
N GLU A 83 -0.03 -1.50 -3.39
CA GLU A 83 1.28 -1.84 -2.88
C GLU A 83 1.67 -0.81 -1.83
N ALA A 84 2.13 -1.28 -0.67
CA ALA A 84 2.68 -0.41 0.36
C ALA A 84 3.89 -1.03 1.05
N THR A 85 4.82 -0.20 1.54
CA THR A 85 5.96 -0.67 2.34
C THR A 85 5.50 -1.31 3.64
N ASP A 86 4.40 -0.83 4.21
CA ASP A 86 3.77 -1.30 5.43
C ASP A 86 2.37 -0.67 5.60
N ILE A 87 1.62 -1.15 6.60
CA ILE A 87 0.23 -0.75 6.83
C ILE A 87 0.07 0.74 7.21
N SER A 88 1.11 1.42 7.71
CA SER A 88 1.02 2.86 8.03
C SER A 88 0.74 3.70 6.79
N LYS A 89 1.22 3.29 5.62
CA LYS A 89 0.96 3.98 4.35
C LYS A 89 -0.50 3.89 3.92
N MET A 90 -1.17 2.78 4.22
CA MET A 90 -2.62 2.64 4.02
C MET A 90 -3.37 3.63 4.91
N TRP A 91 -2.95 3.77 6.17
CA TRP A 91 -3.54 4.72 7.11
C TRP A 91 -3.31 6.17 6.69
N GLU A 92 -2.10 6.53 6.25
CA GLU A 92 -1.76 7.87 5.74
C GLU A 92 -2.68 8.26 4.57
N HIS A 93 -2.92 7.35 3.63
CA HIS A 93 -3.83 7.58 2.50
C HIS A 93 -5.29 7.71 2.94
N ALA A 94 -5.75 6.88 3.89
CA ALA A 94 -7.14 6.88 4.36
C ALA A 94 -7.47 8.04 5.31
N ALA A 95 -6.50 8.56 6.06
CA ALA A 95 -6.70 9.52 7.15
C ALA A 95 -7.47 10.80 6.75
N PRO A 96 -7.22 11.44 5.59
CA PRO A 96 -8.00 12.59 5.14
C PRO A 96 -9.49 12.28 4.96
N TRP A 97 -9.81 11.08 4.45
CA TRP A 97 -11.19 10.64 4.20
C TRP A 97 -11.92 10.29 5.50
N ILE A 98 -11.22 9.65 6.44
CA ILE A 98 -11.72 9.36 7.78
C ILE A 98 -12.02 10.68 8.51
N LYS A 99 -11.06 11.60 8.54
CA LYS A 99 -11.20 12.87 9.27
C LYS A 99 -12.21 13.82 8.62
N GLY A 100 -12.26 13.85 7.29
CA GLY A 100 -13.13 14.77 6.54
C GLY A 100 -14.58 14.31 6.45
N PHE A 101 -14.81 12.99 6.31
CA PHE A 101 -16.13 12.45 5.93
C PHE A 101 -16.58 11.27 6.79
N GLY A 102 -15.82 10.91 7.83
CA GLY A 102 -16.15 9.80 8.72
C GLY A 102 -16.09 8.43 8.05
N CYS A 103 -15.33 8.30 6.95
CA CYS A 103 -15.21 7.05 6.22
C CYS A 103 -14.72 5.92 7.13
N MET A 104 -15.39 4.78 7.11
CA MET A 104 -14.97 3.56 7.81
C MET A 104 -14.09 2.76 6.87
N CYS A 105 -12.92 2.33 7.32
CA CYS A 105 -11.95 1.60 6.52
C CYS A 105 -11.55 0.28 7.17
N GLU A 106 -11.53 -0.77 6.39
CA GLU A 106 -11.01 -2.09 6.77
C GLU A 106 -9.82 -2.42 5.87
N VAL A 107 -8.70 -2.85 6.46
CA VAL A 107 -7.46 -3.12 5.74
C VAL A 107 -7.00 -4.54 5.98
N GLU A 108 -6.73 -5.26 4.90
CA GLU A 108 -6.26 -6.64 4.92
C GLU A 108 -4.97 -6.78 4.12
N ALA A 109 -4.01 -7.55 4.64
CA ALA A 109 -2.87 -8.00 3.86
C ALA A 109 -3.31 -9.14 2.94
N VAL A 110 -2.99 -9.04 1.65
CA VAL A 110 -3.42 -10.00 0.63
C VAL A 110 -2.24 -10.51 -0.20
N PHE A 111 -2.46 -11.58 -0.97
CA PHE A 111 -1.46 -12.14 -1.87
C PHE A 111 -1.77 -11.81 -3.33
N SER A 112 -0.70 -11.63 -4.11
CA SER A 112 -0.76 -11.83 -5.56
C SER A 112 -0.82 -13.32 -5.90
N ASP A 113 -1.17 -13.64 -7.15
CA ASP A 113 -1.15 -15.00 -7.66
C ASP A 113 0.25 -15.63 -7.53
N GLU A 114 1.32 -14.87 -7.82
CA GLU A 114 2.70 -15.35 -7.72
C GLU A 114 3.11 -15.64 -6.27
N GLN A 115 2.71 -14.78 -5.33
CA GLN A 115 2.96 -14.97 -3.91
C GLN A 115 2.21 -16.20 -3.39
N PHE A 116 0.96 -16.37 -3.80
CA PHE A 116 0.16 -17.55 -3.48
C PHE A 116 0.83 -18.82 -4.02
N VAL A 117 1.13 -18.89 -5.32
CA VAL A 117 1.76 -20.07 -5.94
C VAL A 117 3.09 -20.42 -5.26
N THR A 118 3.94 -19.43 -4.98
CA THR A 118 5.25 -19.64 -4.35
C THR A 118 5.12 -20.18 -2.93
N THR A 119 4.16 -19.66 -2.17
CA THR A 119 3.94 -20.04 -0.77
C THR A 119 3.21 -21.39 -0.67
N ALA A 120 2.14 -21.57 -1.46
CA ALA A 120 1.35 -22.78 -1.52
C ALA A 120 2.18 -24.01 -1.91
N LYS A 121 3.12 -23.88 -2.86
CA LYS A 121 4.05 -24.97 -3.22
C LYS A 121 4.90 -25.46 -2.06
N LYS A 122 5.24 -24.60 -1.08
CA LYS A 122 6.00 -25.01 0.11
C LYS A 122 5.11 -25.72 1.14
N ILE A 123 3.88 -25.24 1.30
CA ILE A 123 2.92 -25.74 2.29
C ILE A 123 2.31 -27.07 1.84
N TYR A 124 1.89 -27.19 0.58
CA TYR A 124 1.24 -28.42 0.10
C TYR A 124 2.23 -29.51 -0.33
N ALA A 125 3.53 -29.21 -0.36
CA ALA A 125 4.57 -30.20 -0.59
C ALA A 125 5.12 -30.82 0.72
N SER A 126 4.69 -30.34 1.89
CA SER A 126 5.00 -30.91 3.21
C SER A 126 3.92 -31.88 3.68
#